data_AF-A0A351MSA2-F1
#
_entry.id   AF-A0A351MSA2-F1
#
_cell.length_a   1.000
_cell.length_b   1.000
_cell.length_c   1.000
_cell.angle_alpha   90.00
_cell.angle_beta   90.00
_cell.angle_gamma   90.00
#
_symmetry.space_group_name_H-M   'P 1'
#
loop_
_entity.id
_entity.type
_entity.pdbx_description
1 polymer ?
#
loop_
_entity_poly.entity_id
_entity_poly.type
_entity_poly.pdbx_seq_one_letter_code
_entity_poly.pdbx_strand_id
1 'polypeptide(L)'
;TLNGKGSAVNKGIAVRHGAREACSLFDTETVRMAGGWTGGWIRLQGVTFDGNHGPNPGPPKGAKIFYETNPGPGWSADGSFKDNRVLPNGGKGTQYAKVPLGPIPSTEAKYRGLFIHGDKVIFSYTVGTASVLEMGEREKIDGEDVMTRTFEVTAGTLDGYVKLADLQGEGLVEAAHGQAVIASGNSDPAKDATSVTVWGVPSSGLTANGKTLSLKLSKVAKGTRFKVTYSKKGGRISTEVANLSALTRGGPSRWKETVEVVGILGSVEQEKQLKKLKSAETPDA
;
A
#
# COMPACT_ATOMS: atom_id res chain seq x y z
N THR A 1 -7.46 -5.85 11.57
CA THR A 1 -7.74 -5.08 12.81
C THR A 1 -6.42 -4.74 13.49
N LEU A 2 -6.39 -3.84 14.48
CA LEU A 2 -5.17 -3.54 15.26
C LEU A 2 -4.68 -4.71 16.15
N ASN A 3 -5.25 -5.91 15.98
CA ASN A 3 -4.84 -7.14 16.66
C ASN A 3 -3.71 -7.89 15.92
N GLY A 4 -3.00 -7.24 14.98
CA GLY A 4 -1.91 -7.85 14.21
C GLY A 4 -2.35 -8.86 13.15
N LYS A 5 -3.65 -8.90 12.80
CA LYS A 5 -4.22 -9.79 11.78
C LYS A 5 -5.13 -9.02 10.81
N GLY A 6 -5.16 -9.45 9.54
CA GLY A 6 -5.91 -8.84 8.43
C GLY A 6 -5.23 -7.60 7.84
N SER A 7 -5.79 -7.06 6.75
CA SER A 7 -5.27 -5.89 6.03
C SER A 7 -5.55 -4.53 6.70
N ALA A 8 -5.28 -4.38 8.00
CA ALA A 8 -5.44 -3.09 8.68
C ALA A 8 -4.24 -2.17 8.46
N VAL A 9 -4.48 -0.88 8.20
CA VAL A 9 -3.46 0.14 7.93
C VAL A 9 -3.79 1.40 8.72
N ASN A 10 -2.81 1.94 9.46
CA ASN A 10 -2.99 3.20 10.20
C ASN A 10 -2.83 4.42 9.31
N LYS A 11 -1.82 4.41 8.42
CA LYS A 11 -1.53 5.50 7.49
C LYS A 11 -1.43 5.01 6.05
N GLY A 12 -2.61 4.85 5.45
CA GLY A 12 -2.78 4.24 4.14
C GLY A 12 -3.03 5.24 3.02
N ILE A 13 -2.53 4.91 1.82
CA ILE A 13 -2.91 5.56 0.56
C ILE A 13 -3.73 4.55 -0.24
N ALA A 14 -5.02 4.84 -0.42
CA ALA A 14 -5.89 4.07 -1.29
C ALA A 14 -5.72 4.56 -2.74
N VAL A 15 -5.47 3.64 -3.66
CA VAL A 15 -5.31 3.89 -5.10
C VAL A 15 -6.50 3.28 -5.82
N ARG A 16 -7.24 4.12 -6.55
CA ARG A 16 -8.39 3.69 -7.37
C ARG A 16 -7.91 3.10 -8.68
N HIS A 17 -8.53 2.01 -9.10
CA HIS A 17 -8.30 1.40 -10.39
C HIS A 17 -9.59 1.36 -11.20
N GLY A 18 -9.48 1.67 -12.49
CA GLY A 18 -10.63 1.87 -13.37
C GLY A 18 -11.56 2.98 -12.87
N ALA A 19 -12.83 2.92 -13.25
CA ALA A 19 -13.85 3.85 -12.80
C ALA A 19 -14.37 3.50 -11.39
N ARG A 20 -13.47 3.44 -10.40
CA ARG A 20 -13.78 3.04 -9.00
C ARG A 20 -14.26 1.59 -8.86
N GLU A 21 -13.80 0.72 -9.74
CA GLU A 21 -14.20 -0.69 -9.79
C GLU A 21 -13.29 -1.58 -8.93
N ALA A 22 -12.12 -1.07 -8.56
CA ALA A 22 -11.11 -1.77 -7.78
C ALA A 22 -10.22 -0.78 -7.01
N CYS A 23 -9.46 -1.32 -6.07
CA CYS A 23 -8.58 -0.53 -5.21
C CYS A 23 -7.36 -1.34 -4.77
N SER A 24 -6.23 -0.65 -4.61
CA SER A 24 -5.08 -1.11 -3.84
C SER A 24 -4.84 -0.18 -2.66
N LEU A 25 -4.35 -0.71 -1.55
CA LEU A 25 -4.06 0.06 -0.34
C LEU A 25 -2.58 -0.07 0.02
N PHE A 26 -1.85 1.04 0.03
CA PHE A 26 -0.43 1.10 0.38
C PHE A 26 -0.24 1.67 1.78
N ASP A 27 0.54 0.98 2.62
CA ASP A 27 0.88 1.41 3.97
C ASP A 27 2.19 2.24 3.94
N THR A 28 2.08 3.53 4.23
CA THR A 28 3.23 4.45 4.19
C THR A 28 4.17 4.29 5.38
N GLU A 29 3.72 3.64 6.45
CA GLU A 29 4.49 3.44 7.66
C GLU A 29 5.38 2.20 7.55
N THR A 30 4.85 1.12 6.99
CA THR A 30 5.60 -0.16 6.89
C THR A 30 6.00 -0.55 5.47
N VAL A 31 5.75 0.31 4.49
CA VAL A 31 6.15 0.17 3.08
C VAL A 31 5.69 -1.18 2.51
N ARG A 32 4.39 -1.45 2.63
CA ARG A 32 3.74 -2.66 2.09
C ARG A 32 2.52 -2.32 1.27
N MET A 33 2.23 -3.15 0.28
CA MET A 33 0.88 -3.19 -0.28
C MET A 33 0.01 -4.01 0.67
N ALA A 34 -0.85 -3.32 1.41
CA ALA A 34 -1.71 -3.90 2.43
C ALA A 34 -2.78 -4.79 1.83
N GLY A 35 -3.36 -4.40 0.70
CA GLY A 35 -4.36 -5.21 0.02
C GLY A 35 -4.70 -4.71 -1.37
N GLY A 36 -5.31 -5.59 -2.15
CA GLY A 36 -5.80 -5.30 -3.50
C GLY A 36 -7.07 -6.08 -3.78
N TRP A 37 -8.10 -5.40 -4.24
CA TRP A 37 -9.42 -5.99 -4.46
C TRP A 37 -10.16 -5.37 -5.64
N THR A 38 -11.13 -6.11 -6.15
CA THR A 38 -12.14 -5.64 -7.10
C THR A 38 -13.54 -5.68 -6.48
N GLY A 39 -14.55 -5.21 -7.21
CA GLY A 39 -15.93 -5.11 -6.70
C GLY A 39 -16.22 -3.76 -6.04
N GLY A 40 -15.43 -2.74 -6.35
CA GLY A 40 -15.71 -1.35 -6.01
C GLY A 40 -14.60 -0.62 -5.25
N TRP A 41 -14.81 0.68 -5.09
CA TRP A 41 -13.94 1.58 -4.36
C TRP A 41 -14.02 1.38 -2.84
N ILE A 42 -13.04 1.88 -2.09
CA ILE A 42 -13.06 1.83 -0.64
C ILE A 42 -14.35 2.48 -0.10
N ARG A 43 -15.02 1.79 0.83
CA ARG A 43 -16.12 2.34 1.59
C ARG A 43 -15.58 3.32 2.61
N LEU A 44 -16.00 4.58 2.50
CA LEU A 44 -15.64 5.64 3.44
C LEU A 44 -16.61 5.59 4.63
N GLN A 45 -16.19 4.92 5.69
CA GLN A 45 -16.94 4.74 6.93
C GLN A 45 -16.07 5.10 8.13
N GLY A 46 -16.72 5.40 9.24
CA GLY A 46 -16.08 5.78 10.48
C GLY A 46 -16.20 7.28 10.74
N VAL A 47 -15.80 7.66 11.95
CA VAL A 47 -15.99 9.01 12.52
C VAL A 47 -15.64 10.13 11.52
N THR A 48 -14.53 10.01 10.79
CA THR A 48 -14.07 11.04 9.84
C THR A 48 -14.95 11.18 8.59
N PHE A 49 -15.69 10.14 8.20
CA PHE A 49 -16.40 10.09 6.93
C PHE A 49 -17.91 10.12 7.07
N ASP A 50 -18.46 9.34 7.99
CA ASP A 50 -19.91 9.20 8.18
C ASP A 50 -20.36 9.38 9.65
N GLY A 51 -19.43 9.73 10.55
CA GLY A 51 -19.72 9.97 11.97
C GLY A 51 -19.92 8.71 12.81
N ASN A 52 -19.95 7.51 12.22
CA ASN A 52 -20.20 6.28 12.96
C ASN A 52 -18.97 5.86 13.78
N HIS A 53 -19.19 5.48 15.03
CA HIS A 53 -18.15 4.89 15.89
C HIS A 53 -17.99 3.39 15.64
N GLY A 54 -16.76 2.93 15.49
CA GLY A 54 -16.43 1.51 15.32
C GLY A 54 -16.03 1.07 13.91
N PRO A 55 -16.80 1.37 12.83
CA PRO A 55 -16.38 0.98 11.49
C PRO A 55 -15.19 1.82 11.03
N ASN A 56 -14.30 1.19 10.27
CA ASN A 56 -13.18 1.85 9.61
C ASN A 56 -13.38 1.79 8.10
N PRO A 57 -12.73 2.66 7.32
CA PRO A 57 -12.74 2.53 5.87
C PRO A 57 -12.17 1.18 5.44
N GLY A 58 -12.75 0.60 4.39
CA GLY A 58 -12.32 -0.71 3.92
C GLY A 58 -13.00 -1.13 2.63
N PRO A 59 -12.71 -2.34 2.13
CA PRO A 59 -13.35 -2.87 0.93
C PRO A 59 -14.89 -2.89 1.06
N PRO A 60 -15.63 -2.70 -0.04
CA PRO A 60 -17.07 -2.92 -0.06
C PRO A 60 -17.46 -4.32 0.42
N LYS A 61 -18.70 -4.47 0.91
CA LYS A 61 -19.25 -5.80 1.18
C LYS A 61 -19.32 -6.58 -0.13
N GLY A 62 -18.76 -7.78 -0.16
CA GLY A 62 -18.69 -8.61 -1.37
C GLY A 62 -17.53 -8.28 -2.31
N ALA A 63 -16.61 -7.39 -1.93
CA ALA A 63 -15.39 -7.16 -2.69
C ALA A 63 -14.58 -8.45 -2.85
N LYS A 64 -14.01 -8.64 -4.04
CA LYS A 64 -13.17 -9.80 -4.35
C LYS A 64 -11.72 -9.46 -4.01
N ILE A 65 -11.22 -10.03 -2.94
CA ILE A 65 -9.86 -9.82 -2.46
C ILE A 65 -8.88 -10.68 -3.26
N PHE A 66 -7.84 -10.07 -3.82
CA PHE A 66 -6.77 -10.77 -4.55
C PHE A 66 -5.59 -11.07 -3.62
N TYR A 67 -5.21 -10.11 -2.80
CA TYR A 67 -4.16 -10.25 -1.80
C TYR A 67 -4.42 -9.33 -0.60
N GLU A 68 -3.92 -9.76 0.54
CA GLU A 68 -3.88 -9.01 1.79
C GLU A 68 -2.57 -9.29 2.49
N THR A 69 -2.02 -8.33 3.22
CA THR A 69 -0.90 -8.52 4.14
C THR A 69 -1.28 -8.07 5.54
N ASN A 70 -0.80 -8.77 6.55
CA ASN A 70 -0.97 -8.40 7.96
C ASN A 70 -0.15 -7.14 8.28
N PRO A 71 -0.48 -6.39 9.36
CA PRO A 71 0.29 -5.24 9.79
C PRO A 71 1.74 -5.64 10.11
N GLY A 72 2.69 -4.77 9.76
CA GLY A 72 4.13 -5.00 9.92
C GLY A 72 4.91 -4.69 8.65
N PRO A 73 6.24 -4.93 8.62
CA PRO A 73 7.10 -4.63 7.48
C PRO A 73 6.63 -5.28 6.18
N GLY A 74 6.67 -4.51 5.08
CA GLY A 74 6.49 -5.02 3.71
C GLY A 74 7.76 -5.61 3.11
N TRP A 75 8.90 -5.30 3.71
CA TRP A 75 10.21 -5.78 3.31
C TRP A 75 10.91 -6.44 4.50
N SER A 76 11.75 -7.45 4.25
CA SER A 76 12.58 -8.12 5.26
C SER A 76 13.94 -8.48 4.67
N ALA A 77 15.02 -8.32 5.44
CA ALA A 77 16.34 -8.78 5.01
C ALA A 77 16.46 -10.32 5.07
N ASP A 78 15.79 -10.95 6.03
CA ASP A 78 15.90 -12.36 6.38
C ASP A 78 14.63 -13.19 6.06
N GLY A 79 13.58 -12.54 5.56
CA GLY A 79 12.28 -13.17 5.30
C GLY A 79 11.38 -13.38 6.53
N SER A 80 11.77 -12.92 7.73
CA SER A 80 10.94 -13.06 8.94
C SER A 80 9.78 -12.06 9.01
N PHE A 81 9.94 -10.89 8.37
CA PHE A 81 9.03 -9.74 8.45
C PHE A 81 8.69 -9.33 9.89
N LYS A 82 9.58 -9.63 10.83
CA LYS A 82 9.39 -9.29 12.24
C LYS A 82 9.44 -7.77 12.40
N ASP A 83 8.41 -7.23 13.03
CA ASP A 83 8.39 -5.82 13.41
C ASP A 83 9.10 -5.64 14.76
N ASN A 84 10.32 -5.13 14.74
CA ASN A 84 11.13 -4.94 15.96
C ASN A 84 10.86 -3.60 16.66
N ARG A 85 9.92 -2.80 16.16
CA ARG A 85 9.55 -1.55 16.83
C ARG A 85 8.86 -1.83 18.15
N VAL A 86 9.06 -0.92 19.09
CA VAL A 86 8.45 -1.00 20.42
C VAL A 86 6.95 -0.79 20.31
N LEU A 87 6.16 -1.63 20.99
CA LEU A 87 4.72 -1.41 21.12
C LEU A 87 4.46 -0.12 21.91
N PRO A 88 3.47 0.70 21.50
CA PRO A 88 3.15 1.91 22.22
C PRO A 88 2.64 1.58 23.63
N ASN A 89 3.42 1.96 24.65
CA ASN A 89 3.06 1.78 26.05
C ASN A 89 1.85 2.62 26.42
N GLY A 90 0.86 1.98 27.01
CA GLY A 90 -0.27 2.58 27.69
C GLY A 90 0.03 2.94 29.14
N GLY A 91 -0.87 3.71 29.76
CA GLY A 91 -0.87 3.90 31.21
C GLY A 91 -1.05 2.57 31.96
N LYS A 92 -0.55 2.50 33.20
CA LYS A 92 -0.71 1.35 34.11
C LYS A 92 -0.28 -0.01 33.51
N GLY A 93 0.80 -0.05 32.73
CA GLY A 93 1.36 -1.29 32.18
C GLY A 93 0.52 -1.93 31.06
N THR A 94 -0.46 -1.20 30.51
CA THR A 94 -1.23 -1.63 29.34
C THR A 94 -0.52 -1.25 28.05
N GLN A 95 -0.97 -1.78 26.90
CA GLN A 95 -0.50 -1.37 25.56
C GLN A 95 -1.64 -0.65 24.84
N TYR A 96 -1.39 0.51 24.23
CA TYR A 96 -2.40 1.23 23.45
C TYR A 96 -2.77 0.52 22.15
N ALA A 97 -1.83 -0.24 21.59
CA ALA A 97 -2.02 -1.03 20.39
C ALA A 97 -1.26 -2.36 20.51
N LYS A 98 -1.76 -3.39 19.84
CA LYS A 98 -1.09 -4.70 19.75
C LYS A 98 -0.14 -4.80 18.55
N VAL A 99 0.06 -3.68 17.85
CA VAL A 99 0.99 -3.52 16.73
C VAL A 99 1.81 -2.26 16.96
N PRO A 100 3.08 -2.21 16.54
CA PRO A 100 3.85 -0.97 16.61
C PRO A 100 3.28 0.10 15.68
N LEU A 101 3.43 1.37 16.06
CA LEU A 101 2.91 2.53 15.33
C LEU A 101 4.06 3.39 14.78
N GLY A 102 3.79 4.19 13.76
CA GLY A 102 4.79 5.06 13.12
C GLY A 102 5.51 4.37 11.96
N PRO A 103 6.51 5.02 11.33
CA PRO A 103 7.31 4.40 10.29
C PRO A 103 8.24 3.30 10.82
N ILE A 104 8.56 2.30 9.97
CA ILE A 104 9.66 1.35 10.22
C ILE A 104 11.04 2.04 10.15
N PRO A 105 12.09 1.46 10.76
CA PRO A 105 13.43 2.05 10.71
C PRO A 105 13.88 2.31 9.26
N SER A 106 14.42 3.50 8.99
CA SER A 106 14.78 3.89 7.63
C SER A 106 15.90 3.07 7.00
N THR A 107 16.66 2.35 7.82
CA THR A 107 17.66 1.35 7.41
C THR A 107 17.03 0.09 6.83
N GLU A 108 15.78 -0.22 7.19
CA GLU A 108 15.02 -1.34 6.64
C GLU A 108 14.28 -0.90 5.37
N ALA A 109 13.39 0.09 5.50
CA ALA A 109 12.76 0.74 4.36
C ALA A 109 12.27 2.15 4.72
N LYS A 110 12.13 3.03 3.73
CA LYS A 110 11.63 4.40 3.97
C LYS A 110 10.77 4.89 2.82
N TYR A 111 9.50 5.19 3.11
CA TYR A 111 8.62 5.90 2.19
C TYR A 111 9.19 7.29 1.84
N ARG A 112 9.23 7.61 0.54
CA ARG A 112 9.76 8.88 0.00
C ARG A 112 8.69 9.75 -0.65
N GLY A 113 7.56 9.18 -1.01
CA GLY A 113 6.46 9.90 -1.63
C GLY A 113 5.79 9.08 -2.72
N LEU A 114 5.01 9.75 -3.56
CA LEU A 114 4.38 9.16 -4.72
C LEU A 114 4.42 10.13 -5.90
N PHE A 115 4.35 9.57 -7.10
CA PHE A 115 4.10 10.28 -8.34
C PHE A 115 2.71 9.92 -8.88
N ILE A 116 2.11 10.84 -9.63
CA ILE A 116 0.85 10.62 -10.34
C ILE A 116 1.08 10.88 -11.82
N HIS A 117 0.74 9.90 -12.66
CA HIS A 117 0.81 10.01 -14.11
C HIS A 117 -0.49 9.52 -14.74
N GLY A 118 -1.35 10.46 -15.15
CA GLY A 118 -2.71 10.13 -15.55
C GLY A 118 -3.52 9.58 -14.37
N ASP A 119 -3.97 8.33 -14.49
CA ASP A 119 -4.66 7.57 -13.45
C ASP A 119 -3.72 6.66 -12.63
N LYS A 120 -2.44 6.59 -13.00
CA LYS A 120 -1.43 5.74 -12.34
C LYS A 120 -0.82 6.42 -11.13
N VAL A 121 -0.61 5.65 -10.07
CA VAL A 121 0.07 6.08 -8.84
C VAL A 121 1.31 5.24 -8.63
N ILE A 122 2.47 5.90 -8.58
CA ILE A 122 3.76 5.26 -8.43
C ILE A 122 4.32 5.64 -7.06
N PHE A 123 4.44 4.68 -6.15
CA PHE A 123 5.07 4.87 -4.85
C PHE A 123 6.58 4.87 -5.00
N SER A 124 7.26 5.77 -4.29
CA SER A 124 8.71 5.83 -4.19
C SER A 124 9.14 5.58 -2.77
N TYR A 125 10.08 4.66 -2.58
CA TYR A 125 10.65 4.34 -1.27
C TYR A 125 12.06 3.75 -1.40
N THR A 126 12.75 3.60 -0.28
CA THR A 126 14.01 2.86 -0.21
C THR A 126 13.81 1.54 0.52
N VAL A 127 14.62 0.53 0.18
CA VAL A 127 14.75 -0.75 0.89
C VAL A 127 16.24 -0.98 1.11
N GLY A 128 16.69 -0.96 2.36
CA GLY A 128 18.12 -0.82 2.66
C GLY A 128 18.70 0.39 1.92
N THR A 129 19.68 0.14 1.05
CA THR A 129 20.31 1.16 0.21
C THR A 129 19.71 1.30 -1.20
N ALA A 130 18.79 0.41 -1.58
CA ALA A 130 18.14 0.45 -2.88
C ALA A 130 17.01 1.49 -2.90
N SER A 131 16.84 2.17 -4.03
CA SER A 131 15.66 2.98 -4.33
C SER A 131 14.71 2.19 -5.22
N VAL A 132 13.43 2.14 -4.85
CA VAL A 132 12.40 1.33 -5.48
C VAL A 132 11.22 2.22 -5.85
N LEU A 133 10.70 2.01 -7.06
CA LEU A 133 9.37 2.45 -7.46
C LEU A 133 8.44 1.24 -7.44
N GLU A 134 7.21 1.41 -6.97
CA GLU A 134 6.16 0.40 -6.98
C GLU A 134 4.84 0.98 -7.47
N MET A 135 4.17 0.29 -8.39
CA MET A 135 2.88 0.67 -8.91
C MET A 135 1.92 -0.50 -8.84
N GLY A 136 0.77 -0.32 -8.18
CA GLY A 136 -0.33 -1.26 -8.24
C GLY A 136 -1.27 -0.93 -9.39
N GLU A 137 -1.78 -1.94 -10.10
CA GLU A 137 -2.76 -1.75 -11.17
C GLU A 137 -3.83 -2.84 -11.17
N ARG A 138 -4.90 -2.59 -11.93
CA ARG A 138 -5.84 -3.61 -12.39
C ARG A 138 -5.78 -3.69 -13.90
N GLU A 139 -5.58 -4.88 -14.42
CA GLU A 139 -5.61 -5.22 -15.82
C GLU A 139 -6.82 -6.14 -16.10
N LYS A 140 -7.32 -6.11 -17.34
CA LYS A 140 -8.32 -7.05 -17.84
C LYS A 140 -7.69 -7.92 -18.90
N ILE A 141 -7.60 -9.23 -18.64
CA ILE A 141 -7.02 -10.21 -19.56
C ILE A 141 -8.09 -11.26 -19.84
N ASP A 142 -8.50 -11.38 -21.10
CA ASP A 142 -9.61 -12.24 -21.54
C ASP A 142 -10.92 -11.99 -20.74
N GLY A 143 -11.18 -10.73 -20.37
CA GLY A 143 -12.34 -10.34 -19.58
C GLY A 143 -12.21 -10.54 -18.06
N GLU A 144 -11.18 -11.26 -17.61
CA GLU A 144 -10.92 -11.52 -16.19
C GLU A 144 -10.09 -10.39 -15.55
N ASP A 145 -10.40 -10.09 -14.29
CA ASP A 145 -9.65 -9.11 -13.52
C ASP A 145 -8.33 -9.71 -13.01
N VAL A 146 -7.25 -8.97 -13.25
CA VAL A 146 -5.89 -9.30 -12.81
C VAL A 146 -5.34 -8.10 -12.05
N MET A 147 -4.97 -8.30 -10.80
CA MET A 147 -4.29 -7.25 -10.02
C MET A 147 -2.79 -7.41 -10.18
N THR A 148 -2.05 -6.32 -10.34
CA THR A 148 -0.59 -6.38 -10.51
C THR A 148 0.12 -5.44 -9.55
N ARG A 149 1.38 -5.77 -9.23
CA ARG A 149 2.34 -4.89 -8.58
C ARG A 149 3.59 -4.87 -9.46
N THR A 150 3.86 -3.74 -10.08
CA THR A 150 5.07 -3.52 -10.90
C THR A 150 6.10 -2.80 -10.04
N PHE A 151 7.35 -3.20 -10.16
CA PHE A 151 8.48 -2.68 -9.40
C PHE A 151 9.62 -2.27 -10.33
N GLU A 152 10.36 -1.24 -9.94
CA GLU A 152 11.58 -0.81 -10.61
C GLU A 152 12.65 -0.42 -9.60
N VAL A 153 13.86 -0.98 -9.73
CA VAL A 153 15.02 -0.58 -8.93
C VAL A 153 15.69 0.61 -9.63
N THR A 154 15.59 1.79 -9.03
CA THR A 154 16.08 3.04 -9.64
C THR A 154 17.48 3.44 -9.20
N ALA A 155 17.93 2.94 -8.05
CA ALA A 155 19.30 3.12 -7.56
C ALA A 155 19.69 1.99 -6.59
N GLY A 156 21.00 1.78 -6.42
CA GLY A 156 21.53 0.75 -5.53
C GLY A 156 21.28 -0.67 -6.02
N THR A 157 21.32 -1.61 -5.07
CA THR A 157 21.12 -3.04 -5.29
C THR A 157 20.08 -3.54 -4.30
N LEU A 158 18.97 -4.05 -4.82
CA LEU A 158 17.86 -4.54 -4.02
C LEU A 158 18.10 -5.98 -3.59
N ASP A 159 18.16 -6.21 -2.28
CA ASP A 159 18.40 -7.52 -1.68
C ASP A 159 17.46 -7.71 -0.48
N GLY A 160 16.80 -8.86 -0.40
CA GLY A 160 15.83 -9.18 0.65
C GLY A 160 14.53 -9.78 0.12
N TYR A 161 13.47 -9.64 0.91
CA TYR A 161 12.17 -10.27 0.67
C TYR A 161 11.08 -9.21 0.64
N VAL A 162 10.25 -9.21 -0.39
CA VAL A 162 9.00 -8.42 -0.42
C VAL A 162 7.83 -9.30 -0.03
N LYS A 163 7.00 -8.82 0.91
CA LYS A 163 5.77 -9.49 1.31
C LYS A 163 4.73 -9.33 0.20
N LEU A 164 4.20 -10.44 -0.28
CA LEU A 164 3.23 -10.46 -1.38
C LEU A 164 1.81 -10.67 -0.90
N ALA A 165 1.62 -11.52 0.11
CA ALA A 165 0.32 -11.79 0.73
C ALA A 165 0.50 -12.62 2.02
N ASP A 166 -0.49 -12.55 2.89
CA ASP A 166 -0.68 -13.40 4.06
C ASP A 166 -2.04 -14.09 3.96
N LEU A 167 -2.04 -15.42 4.11
CA LEU A 167 -3.25 -16.20 4.23
C LEU A 167 -4.00 -15.83 5.53
N GLN A 168 -5.23 -15.40 5.37
CA GLN A 168 -6.14 -15.11 6.48
C GLN A 168 -6.88 -16.39 6.88
N GLY A 169 -6.79 -16.79 8.15
CA GLY A 169 -7.48 -17.99 8.65
C GLY A 169 -6.77 -19.30 8.28
N GLU A 170 -7.55 -20.37 8.15
CA GLU A 170 -7.07 -21.69 7.69
C GLU A 170 -6.95 -21.74 6.17
N GLY A 171 -6.14 -22.65 5.64
CA GLY A 171 -5.89 -22.80 4.20
C GLY A 171 -4.43 -23.10 3.88
N LEU A 172 -4.04 -22.85 2.64
CA LEU A 172 -2.70 -23.14 2.12
C LEU A 172 -2.07 -21.92 1.45
N VAL A 173 -0.74 -21.86 1.56
CA VAL A 173 0.14 -21.04 0.74
C VAL A 173 1.19 -21.97 0.17
N GLU A 174 1.18 -22.15 -1.13
CA GLU A 174 2.13 -23.01 -1.83
C GLU A 174 2.87 -22.20 -2.89
N ALA A 175 4.18 -22.40 -2.98
CA ALA A 175 5.00 -21.82 -4.03
C ALA A 175 5.84 -22.95 -4.65
N ALA A 176 5.59 -23.24 -5.91
CA ALA A 176 6.26 -24.31 -6.66
C ALA A 176 6.36 -23.93 -8.13
N HIS A 177 7.44 -24.37 -8.79
CA HIS A 177 7.64 -24.22 -10.23
C HIS A 177 7.46 -22.77 -10.76
N GLY A 178 7.83 -21.77 -9.94
CA GLY A 178 7.75 -20.36 -10.34
C GLY A 178 6.35 -19.74 -10.29
N GLN A 179 5.39 -20.44 -9.68
CA GLN A 179 4.06 -19.94 -9.37
C GLN A 179 3.77 -20.15 -7.89
N ALA A 180 2.82 -19.39 -7.36
CA ALA A 180 2.29 -19.60 -6.03
C ALA A 180 0.77 -19.57 -6.04
N VAL A 181 0.17 -20.26 -5.07
CA VAL A 181 -1.27 -20.29 -4.85
C VAL A 181 -1.55 -19.98 -3.39
N ILE A 182 -2.55 -19.12 -3.16
CA ILE A 182 -3.08 -18.81 -1.83
C ILE A 182 -4.57 -19.14 -1.85
N ALA A 183 -4.99 -20.04 -0.96
CA ALA A 183 -6.39 -20.46 -0.86
C ALA A 183 -6.82 -20.57 0.61
N SER A 184 -7.98 -20.00 0.95
CA SER A 184 -8.61 -20.23 2.26
C SER A 184 -9.21 -21.63 2.36
N GLY A 185 -9.08 -22.25 3.54
CA GLY A 185 -9.49 -23.63 3.79
C GLY A 185 -11.01 -23.86 3.81
N ASN A 186 -11.79 -22.79 4.03
CA ASN A 186 -13.26 -22.85 4.06
C ASN A 186 -13.93 -22.49 2.73
N SER A 187 -13.15 -22.23 1.70
CA SER A 187 -13.64 -21.89 0.36
C SER A 187 -13.30 -22.99 -0.64
N ASP A 188 -14.15 -23.17 -1.64
CA ASP A 188 -13.83 -23.98 -2.82
C ASP A 188 -12.53 -23.44 -3.46
N PRO A 189 -11.39 -24.16 -3.38
CA PRO A 189 -10.11 -23.67 -3.88
C PRO A 189 -10.18 -23.37 -5.38
N ALA A 190 -11.05 -24.05 -6.13
CA ALA A 190 -11.25 -23.80 -7.56
C ALA A 190 -11.97 -22.46 -7.85
N LYS A 191 -12.56 -21.81 -6.84
CA LYS A 191 -13.32 -20.56 -6.97
C LYS A 191 -12.63 -19.36 -6.31
N ASP A 192 -11.97 -19.56 -5.17
CA ASP A 192 -11.47 -18.45 -4.36
C ASP A 192 -9.94 -18.37 -4.25
N ALA A 193 -9.20 -19.35 -4.77
CA ALA A 193 -7.74 -19.28 -4.79
C ALA A 193 -7.23 -18.11 -5.64
N THR A 194 -6.16 -17.47 -5.17
CA THR A 194 -5.37 -16.52 -5.96
C THR A 194 -4.09 -17.20 -6.43
N SER A 195 -3.87 -17.23 -7.75
CA SER A 195 -2.58 -17.54 -8.34
C SER A 195 -1.71 -16.30 -8.35
N VAL A 196 -0.45 -16.47 -7.94
CA VAL A 196 0.57 -15.42 -7.90
C VAL A 196 1.74 -15.83 -8.78
N THR A 197 2.13 -14.97 -9.70
CA THR A 197 3.26 -15.20 -10.61
C THR A 197 4.18 -13.99 -10.63
N VAL A 198 5.44 -14.21 -11.03
CA VAL A 198 6.47 -13.17 -11.08
C VAL A 198 7.13 -13.18 -12.44
N TRP A 199 7.37 -11.98 -12.97
CA TRP A 199 8.03 -11.77 -14.26
C TRP A 199 9.12 -10.70 -14.14
N GLY A 200 10.22 -10.84 -14.88
CA GLY A 200 11.35 -9.91 -14.89
C GLY A 200 12.45 -10.19 -13.85
N VAL A 201 12.21 -11.11 -12.91
CA VAL A 201 13.20 -11.67 -11.97
C VAL A 201 12.99 -13.19 -11.83
N PRO A 202 13.96 -13.95 -11.32
CA PRO A 202 13.81 -15.40 -11.16
C PRO A 202 12.58 -15.76 -10.33
N SER A 203 11.65 -16.52 -10.92
CA SER A 203 10.41 -16.94 -10.28
C SER A 203 10.64 -17.96 -9.15
N SER A 204 11.81 -18.60 -9.12
CA SER A 204 12.27 -19.42 -7.98
C SER A 204 12.42 -18.64 -6.68
N GLY A 205 12.39 -17.30 -6.73
CA GLY A 205 12.34 -16.45 -5.55
C GLY A 205 10.97 -16.43 -4.87
N LEU A 206 9.89 -16.92 -5.49
CA LEU A 206 8.60 -17.05 -4.81
C LEU A 206 8.70 -18.12 -3.72
N THR A 207 8.47 -17.71 -2.47
CA THR A 207 8.59 -18.59 -1.30
C THR A 207 7.38 -18.46 -0.39
N ALA A 208 6.87 -19.61 0.05
CA ALA A 208 5.90 -19.70 1.13
C ALA A 208 6.63 -19.98 2.45
N ASN A 209 6.39 -19.17 3.48
CA ASN A 209 6.83 -19.43 4.85
C ASN A 209 5.62 -19.41 5.79
N GLY A 210 5.12 -20.59 6.14
CA GLY A 210 3.87 -20.73 6.87
C GLY A 210 2.71 -20.11 6.11
N LYS A 211 2.13 -19.03 6.65
CA LYS A 211 1.00 -18.31 6.04
C LYS A 211 1.40 -17.12 5.19
N THR A 212 2.70 -16.84 5.04
CA THR A 212 3.20 -15.68 4.31
C THR A 212 3.77 -16.10 2.97
N LEU A 213 3.28 -15.49 1.89
CA LEU A 213 3.90 -15.52 0.58
C LEU A 213 4.82 -14.31 0.42
N SER A 214 6.07 -14.56 0.03
CA SER A 214 7.04 -13.51 -0.27
C SER A 214 7.80 -13.81 -1.56
N LEU A 215 8.43 -12.78 -2.12
CA LEU A 215 9.40 -12.92 -3.20
C LEU A 215 10.78 -12.54 -2.67
N LYS A 216 11.69 -13.52 -2.65
CA LYS A 216 13.12 -13.34 -2.40
C LYS A 216 13.80 -12.74 -3.63
N LEU A 217 14.53 -11.65 -3.41
CA LEU A 217 15.29 -10.93 -4.41
C LEU A 217 16.75 -10.93 -3.95
N SER A 218 17.64 -11.51 -4.76
CA SER A 218 19.06 -11.65 -4.43
C SER A 218 19.88 -10.68 -5.28
N LYS A 219 20.28 -9.55 -4.71
CA LYS A 219 21.13 -8.53 -5.37
C LYS A 219 20.62 -8.06 -6.73
N VAL A 220 19.35 -7.68 -6.81
CA VAL A 220 18.73 -7.14 -8.02
C VAL A 220 19.29 -5.75 -8.34
N ALA A 221 19.91 -5.61 -9.51
CA ALA A 221 20.61 -4.40 -9.91
C ALA A 221 19.66 -3.25 -10.30
N LYS A 222 20.16 -2.01 -10.17
CA LYS A 222 19.55 -0.82 -10.77
C LYS A 222 19.15 -1.05 -12.24
N GLY A 223 17.99 -0.54 -12.63
CA GLY A 223 17.39 -0.66 -13.96
C GLY A 223 16.54 -1.91 -14.12
N THR A 224 16.60 -2.86 -13.17
CA THR A 224 15.74 -4.04 -13.18
C THR A 224 14.31 -3.64 -12.90
N ARG A 225 13.39 -4.20 -13.69
CA ARG A 225 11.95 -4.06 -13.56
C ARG A 225 11.35 -5.44 -13.43
N PHE A 226 10.38 -5.60 -12.55
CA PHE A 226 9.66 -6.85 -12.40
C PHE A 226 8.20 -6.61 -12.06
N LYS A 227 7.36 -7.60 -12.33
CA LYS A 227 5.93 -7.55 -12.06
C LYS A 227 5.51 -8.79 -11.28
N VAL A 228 4.69 -8.58 -10.27
CA VAL A 228 3.94 -9.61 -9.56
C VAL A 228 2.50 -9.54 -10.04
N THR A 229 1.97 -10.67 -10.49
CA THR A 229 0.60 -10.79 -11.00
C THR A 229 -0.22 -11.64 -10.06
N TYR A 230 -1.43 -11.17 -9.74
CA TYR A 230 -2.43 -11.86 -8.93
C TYR A 230 -3.67 -12.09 -9.78
N SER A 231 -4.01 -13.35 -10.03
CA SER A 231 -5.22 -13.72 -10.78
C SER A 231 -6.07 -14.71 -10.00
N LYS A 232 -7.37 -14.56 -10.16
CA LYS A 232 -8.33 -15.59 -9.72
C LYS A 232 -8.45 -16.64 -10.83
N LYS A 233 -9.35 -17.62 -10.66
CA LYS A 233 -9.66 -18.73 -11.59
C LYS A 233 -9.09 -18.59 -13.01
N GLY A 234 -8.28 -19.55 -13.46
CA GLY A 234 -7.73 -19.58 -14.83
C GLY A 234 -6.34 -18.95 -15.00
N GLY A 235 -5.72 -18.45 -13.93
CA GLY A 235 -4.27 -18.20 -13.84
C GLY A 235 -3.73 -17.24 -14.89
N ARG A 236 -4.47 -16.18 -15.24
CA ARG A 236 -4.02 -15.17 -16.21
C ARG A 236 -2.76 -14.48 -15.69
N ILE A 237 -1.79 -14.29 -16.60
CA ILE A 237 -0.50 -13.70 -16.31
C ILE A 237 -0.34 -12.44 -17.16
N SER A 238 -0.03 -11.32 -16.51
CA SER A 238 0.48 -10.13 -17.18
C SER A 238 2.00 -10.18 -17.18
N THR A 239 2.61 -10.11 -18.36
CA THR A 239 4.07 -10.19 -18.55
C THR A 239 4.68 -8.86 -18.98
N GLU A 240 3.89 -7.88 -19.39
CA GLU A 240 4.40 -6.55 -19.73
C GLU A 240 4.88 -5.84 -18.46
N VAL A 241 6.14 -5.39 -18.43
CA VAL A 241 6.71 -4.69 -17.26
C VAL A 241 6.98 -3.23 -17.60
N ALA A 242 6.09 -2.36 -17.12
CA ALA A 242 6.17 -0.92 -17.37
C ALA A 242 7.48 -0.29 -16.87
N ASN A 243 7.97 0.73 -17.56
CA ASN A 243 9.04 1.61 -17.08
C ASN A 243 8.42 2.66 -16.13
N LEU A 244 8.56 2.46 -14.83
CA LEU A 244 7.98 3.34 -13.82
C LEU A 244 8.71 4.67 -13.74
N SER A 245 10.03 4.70 -13.98
CA SER A 245 10.79 5.95 -14.03
C SER A 245 10.23 6.91 -15.09
N ALA A 246 9.79 6.41 -16.25
CA ALA A 246 9.17 7.23 -17.28
C ALA A 246 7.86 7.91 -16.82
N LEU A 247 7.19 7.35 -15.81
CA LEU A 247 5.93 7.81 -15.21
C LEU A 247 6.15 8.70 -13.97
N THR A 248 7.39 9.01 -13.60
CA THR A 248 7.68 9.92 -12.48
C THR A 248 7.68 11.40 -12.89
N ARG A 249 7.46 11.68 -14.18
CA ARG A 249 7.26 13.03 -14.71
C ARG A 249 5.77 13.38 -14.69
N GLY A 250 5.47 14.66 -14.53
CA GLY A 250 4.10 15.16 -14.56
C GLY A 250 3.35 14.62 -15.78
N GLY A 251 2.24 13.92 -15.52
CA GLY A 251 1.39 13.36 -16.57
C GLY A 251 0.46 14.38 -17.20
N PRO A 252 -0.49 13.91 -18.04
CA PRO A 252 -1.55 14.74 -18.56
C PRO A 252 -2.27 15.50 -17.43
N SER A 253 -2.65 16.76 -17.69
CA SER A 253 -3.37 17.55 -16.68
C SER A 253 -4.66 16.86 -16.27
N ARG A 254 -4.88 16.75 -14.97
CA ARG A 254 -6.11 16.18 -14.39
C ARG A 254 -7.23 17.21 -14.27
N TRP A 255 -6.87 18.48 -14.17
CA TRP A 255 -7.79 19.61 -14.17
C TRP A 255 -7.58 20.36 -15.48
N LYS A 256 -8.59 20.29 -16.35
CA LYS A 256 -8.52 20.91 -17.68
C LYS A 256 -8.94 22.37 -17.61
N GLU A 257 -9.71 22.76 -16.59
CA GLU A 257 -10.05 24.14 -16.36
C GLU A 257 -8.84 24.91 -15.83
N THR A 258 -8.57 26.07 -16.43
CA THR A 258 -7.67 27.06 -15.83
C THR A 258 -8.36 27.66 -14.61
N VAL A 259 -7.75 27.50 -13.43
CA VAL A 259 -8.17 28.22 -12.23
C VAL A 259 -7.38 29.52 -12.16
N GLU A 260 -8.01 30.62 -12.56
CA GLU A 260 -7.43 31.95 -12.38
C GLU A 260 -7.58 32.38 -10.92
N VAL A 261 -6.45 32.63 -10.26
CA VAL A 261 -6.43 33.18 -8.90
C VAL A 261 -5.79 34.57 -8.94
N VAL A 262 -6.50 35.56 -8.41
CA VAL A 262 -5.95 36.89 -8.17
C VAL A 262 -5.65 37.00 -6.68
N GLY A 263 -4.37 37.10 -6.33
CA GLY A 263 -3.97 37.43 -4.97
C GLY A 263 -4.37 38.87 -4.66
N ILE A 264 -5.22 39.06 -3.65
CA ILE A 264 -5.52 40.39 -3.11
C ILE A 264 -4.70 40.53 -1.83
N LEU A 265 -3.94 41.63 -1.72
CA LEU A 265 -3.24 41.97 -0.49
C LEU A 265 -4.27 42.17 0.62
N GLY A 266 -4.20 41.40 1.70
CA GLY A 266 -5.16 41.49 2.79
C GLY A 266 -5.15 42.88 3.43
N SER A 267 -6.29 43.58 3.44
CA SER A 267 -6.47 44.90 4.07
C SER A 267 -6.71 44.81 5.58
N VAL A 268 -6.07 43.86 6.25
CA VAL A 268 -6.15 43.79 7.71
C VAL A 268 -5.25 44.89 8.25
N GLU A 269 -5.83 46.01 8.70
CA GLU A 269 -5.15 46.96 9.57
C GLU A 269 -4.78 46.20 10.85
N GLN A 270 -3.60 45.58 10.86
CA GLN A 270 -3.05 44.90 12.03
C GLN A 270 -3.04 45.82 13.25
N GLU A 271 -2.95 47.14 13.05
CA GLU A 271 -3.13 48.15 14.09
C GLU A 271 -4.50 48.12 14.77
N LYS A 272 -5.61 47.89 14.04
CA LYS A 272 -6.95 47.81 14.64
C LYS A 272 -7.12 46.55 15.48
N GLN A 273 -6.57 45.42 15.06
CA GLN A 273 -6.57 44.20 15.87
C GLN A 273 -5.65 44.33 17.10
N LEU A 274 -4.46 44.93 16.95
CA LEU A 274 -3.57 45.21 18.08
C LEU A 274 -4.20 46.16 19.12
N LYS A 275 -4.88 47.22 18.66
CA LYS A 275 -5.61 48.15 19.56
C LYS A 275 -6.74 47.45 20.30
N LYS A 276 -7.48 46.57 19.63
CA LYS A 276 -8.58 45.80 20.23
C LYS A 276 -8.10 44.76 21.27
N LEU A 277 -6.90 44.21 21.07
CA LEU A 277 -6.22 43.34 22.03
C LEU A 277 -5.71 44.11 23.26
N LYS A 278 -5.06 45.27 23.06
CA LYS A 278 -4.57 46.11 24.17
C LYS A 278 -5.69 46.74 25.01
N SER A 279 -6.84 47.05 24.41
CA SER A 279 -8.01 47.55 25.14
C SER A 279 -8.75 46.47 25.94
N ALA A 280 -8.43 45.17 25.73
CA ALA A 280 -9.01 44.07 26.48
C ALA A 280 -8.15 43.65 27.70
N GLU A 281 -6.95 44.20 27.85
CA GLU A 281 -6.01 43.91 28.95
C GLU A 281 -6.06 44.92 30.10
N THR A 282 -7.00 45.87 30.09
CA THR A 282 -7.28 46.73 31.25
C THR A 282 -8.63 46.34 31.85
N PRO A 283 -8.67 45.47 32.88
CA PRO A 283 -9.82 45.39 33.74
C PRO A 283 -9.87 46.69 34.56
N ASP A 284 -11.04 47.33 34.59
CA ASP A 284 -11.31 48.42 35.52
C ASP A 284 -10.89 48.02 36.94
N ALA A 285 -10.15 48.91 37.59
CA ALA A 285 -9.71 48.84 38.98
C ALA A 285 -10.88 48.98 39.96
#